data_AF-A0A9K3PES6-F1
#
_entry.id   AF-A0A9K3PES6-F1
#
_cell.length_a   1.000
_cell.length_b   1.000
_cell.length_c   1.000
_cell.angle_alpha   90.00
_cell.angle_beta   90.00
_cell.angle_gamma   90.00
#
_symmetry.space_group_name_H-M   'P 1'
#
loop_
_entity.id
_entity.type
_entity.pdbx_description
1 polymer ?
#
loop_
_entity_poly.entity_id
_entity_poly.type
_entity_poly.pdbx_seq_one_letter_code
_entity_poly.pdbx_strand_id
1 'polypeptide(L)'
;MSSSPPSQTESAPLISSSQAQVAAAAGVSVINEASSKIKKATQDGPLTFRILGFIGGIAMIVSNGLGIVDRFMSFNFTGSLVAIYGCLFGIMITLLEMPSIYCCKSGNAHASIRYYCRFLEYTWGRGVFFFFVGSLQVTNFNMLDWVVGGFMMFVGFTAIIAGMAAAKNLRLLRFSIKSEEDLKKKWDQYDADGNGAMDVKELSAFVRDSGINMTTNEIASTYMTLDKNFDDQLTYEEFYMWWKSHDDGHGGNEYSV
;
A
#
# COMPACT_ATOMS: atom_id res chain seq x y z
N MET A 1 61.54 38.80 -25.14
CA MET A 1 61.19 38.17 -23.85
C MET A 1 60.04 38.95 -23.24
N SER A 2 58.82 38.40 -23.28
CA SER A 2 57.72 38.73 -22.36
C SER A 2 56.63 37.69 -22.61
N SER A 3 56.51 36.75 -21.69
CA SER A 3 55.68 35.55 -21.75
C SER A 3 54.30 35.81 -21.15
N SER A 4 53.24 35.48 -21.89
CA SER A 4 51.86 35.42 -21.41
C SER A 4 51.65 34.23 -20.44
N PRO A 5 50.77 34.34 -19.43
CA PRO A 5 50.47 33.22 -18.52
C PRO A 5 49.39 32.28 -19.11
N PRO A 6 49.39 30.98 -18.77
CA PRO A 6 48.38 30.04 -19.24
C PRO A 6 47.12 30.06 -18.35
N SER A 7 45.94 30.02 -18.97
CA SER A 7 44.66 29.85 -18.29
C SER A 7 44.51 28.41 -17.79
N GLN A 8 44.29 28.22 -16.49
CA GLN A 8 43.83 26.94 -15.96
C GLN A 8 42.32 26.85 -16.08
N THR A 9 41.84 25.98 -16.97
CA THR A 9 40.46 25.48 -16.96
C THR A 9 40.40 24.32 -15.98
N GLU A 10 39.80 24.55 -14.83
CA GLU A 10 39.51 23.56 -13.80
C GLU A 10 38.38 22.64 -14.29
N SER A 11 38.75 21.45 -14.78
CA SER A 11 37.81 20.44 -15.27
C SER A 11 37.17 19.68 -14.09
N ALA A 12 35.86 19.84 -13.94
CA ALA A 12 35.04 19.06 -13.01
C ALA A 12 35.21 17.54 -13.24
N PRO A 13 35.20 16.70 -12.19
CA PRO A 13 35.42 15.27 -12.34
C PRO A 13 34.23 14.64 -13.08
N LEU A 14 34.44 14.27 -14.35
CA LEU A 14 33.55 13.44 -15.13
C LEU A 14 33.50 12.05 -14.47
N ILE A 15 32.34 11.65 -13.96
CA ILE A 15 32.10 10.28 -13.50
C ILE A 15 32.46 9.35 -14.67
N SER A 16 33.40 8.44 -14.45
CA SER A 16 33.86 7.56 -15.52
C SER A 16 32.71 6.69 -16.01
N SER A 17 32.62 6.50 -17.32
CA SER A 17 31.57 5.67 -17.95
C SER A 17 31.53 4.25 -17.36
N SER A 18 32.65 3.74 -16.86
CA SER A 18 32.73 2.46 -16.16
C SER A 18 32.03 2.48 -14.80
N GLN A 19 32.16 3.55 -14.00
CA GLN A 19 31.44 3.68 -12.72
C GLN A 19 29.93 3.82 -12.94
N ALA A 20 29.51 4.57 -13.97
CA ALA A 20 28.11 4.70 -14.35
C ALA A 20 27.52 3.35 -14.81
N GLN A 21 28.28 2.56 -15.58
CA GLN A 21 27.87 1.21 -16.02
C GLN A 21 27.78 0.22 -14.86
N VAL A 22 28.71 0.25 -13.92
CA VAL A 22 28.69 -0.62 -12.72
C VAL A 22 27.50 -0.26 -11.81
N ALA A 23 27.24 1.03 -11.60
CA ALA A 23 26.07 1.48 -10.85
C ALA A 23 24.75 1.12 -11.54
N ALA A 24 24.68 1.25 -12.87
CA ALA A 24 23.51 0.83 -13.65
C ALA A 24 23.29 -0.69 -13.59
N ALA A 25 24.35 -1.49 -13.72
CA ALA A 25 24.28 -2.95 -13.63
C ALA A 25 23.84 -3.42 -12.22
N ALA A 26 24.38 -2.80 -11.17
CA ALA A 26 23.96 -3.06 -9.80
C ALA A 26 22.48 -2.69 -9.55
N GLY A 27 22.03 -1.55 -10.12
CA GLY A 27 20.63 -1.15 -10.07
C GLY A 27 19.71 -2.15 -10.77
N VAL A 28 20.08 -2.60 -11.97
CA VAL A 28 19.32 -3.61 -12.73
C VAL A 28 19.26 -4.95 -11.98
N SER A 29 20.34 -5.38 -11.32
CA SER A 29 20.31 -6.63 -10.54
C SER A 29 19.37 -6.54 -9.33
N VAL A 30 19.34 -5.40 -8.63
CA VAL A 30 18.43 -5.18 -7.49
C VAL A 30 16.97 -5.16 -7.97
N ILE A 31 16.70 -4.51 -9.11
CA ILE A 31 15.36 -4.48 -9.71
C ILE A 31 14.90 -5.88 -10.15
N ASN A 32 15.81 -6.68 -10.70
CA ASN A 32 15.50 -8.05 -11.13
C ASN A 32 15.25 -8.99 -9.94
N GLU A 33 16.05 -8.87 -8.87
CA GLU A 33 15.85 -9.63 -7.64
C GLU A 33 14.52 -9.25 -6.96
N ALA A 34 14.24 -7.96 -6.83
CA ALA A 34 12.96 -7.46 -6.34
C ALA A 34 11.79 -7.94 -7.22
N SER A 35 11.92 -7.85 -8.55
CA SER A 35 10.91 -8.36 -9.50
C SER A 35 10.66 -9.85 -9.34
N SER A 36 11.69 -10.66 -9.08
CA SER A 36 11.53 -12.10 -8.87
C SER A 36 10.78 -12.44 -7.59
N LYS A 37 11.06 -11.71 -6.49
CA LYS A 37 10.36 -11.85 -5.21
C LYS A 37 8.91 -11.37 -5.33
N ILE A 38 8.70 -10.27 -6.05
CA ILE A 38 7.38 -9.75 -6.40
C ILE A 38 6.63 -10.78 -7.25
N LYS A 39 7.24 -11.36 -8.29
CA LYS A 39 6.60 -12.36 -9.16
C LYS A 39 6.21 -13.63 -8.42
N LYS A 40 7.03 -14.06 -7.45
CA LYS A 40 6.73 -15.19 -6.57
C LYS A 40 5.59 -14.84 -5.60
N ALA A 41 5.58 -13.63 -5.05
CA ALA A 41 4.49 -13.09 -4.24
C ALA A 41 3.24 -12.67 -5.05
N THR A 42 3.32 -12.64 -6.39
CA THR A 42 2.18 -12.35 -7.28
C THR A 42 1.39 -13.63 -7.60
N GLN A 43 2.01 -14.81 -7.43
CA GLN A 43 1.32 -16.09 -7.61
C GLN A 43 0.36 -16.40 -6.46
N ASP A 44 0.56 -15.79 -5.30
CA ASP A 44 -0.32 -15.83 -4.14
C ASP A 44 -0.90 -14.42 -3.93
N GLY A 45 -2.02 -14.07 -4.57
CA GLY A 45 -2.61 -12.73 -4.40
C GLY A 45 -3.08 -12.51 -2.96
N PRO A 46 -2.44 -11.62 -2.18
CA PRO A 46 -2.93 -10.28 -1.92
C PRO A 46 -1.78 -9.25 -1.71
N LEU A 47 -0.71 -9.26 -2.50
CA LEU A 47 0.42 -8.32 -2.30
C LEU A 47 0.39 -7.08 -3.21
N THR A 48 -0.43 -7.10 -4.27
CA THR A 48 -0.34 -6.16 -5.40
C THR A 48 -0.59 -4.71 -5.03
N PHE A 49 -1.67 -4.38 -4.31
CA PHE A 49 -2.02 -2.98 -4.01
C PHE A 49 -0.99 -2.31 -3.10
N ARG A 50 -0.40 -3.07 -2.16
CA ARG A 50 0.62 -2.54 -1.25
C ARG A 50 1.93 -2.27 -1.98
N ILE A 51 2.37 -3.20 -2.83
CA ILE A 51 3.56 -3.00 -3.67
C ILE A 51 3.37 -1.77 -4.58
N LEU A 52 2.20 -1.64 -5.23
CA LEU A 52 1.93 -0.51 -6.09
C LEU A 52 1.94 0.81 -5.32
N GLY A 53 1.32 0.85 -4.13
CA GLY A 53 1.37 2.01 -3.24
C GLY A 53 2.79 2.34 -2.76
N PHE A 54 3.58 1.34 -2.40
CA PHE A 54 4.97 1.49 -1.97
C PHE A 54 5.87 2.04 -3.08
N ILE A 55 5.81 1.45 -4.29
CA ILE A 55 6.54 1.93 -5.46
C ILE A 55 6.11 3.36 -5.81
N GLY A 56 4.80 3.62 -5.77
CA GLY A 56 4.23 4.95 -5.99
C GLY A 56 4.73 5.98 -4.97
N GLY A 57 4.79 5.62 -3.70
CA GLY A 57 5.34 6.44 -2.62
C GLY A 57 6.81 6.82 -2.86
N ILE A 58 7.65 5.85 -3.21
CA ILE A 58 9.07 6.11 -3.55
C ILE A 58 9.18 7.02 -4.78
N ALA A 59 8.44 6.72 -5.84
CA ALA A 59 8.43 7.53 -7.06
C ALA A 59 7.98 8.98 -6.78
N MET A 60 7.02 9.16 -5.87
CA MET A 60 6.55 10.48 -5.43
C MET A 60 7.63 11.25 -4.66
N ILE A 61 8.38 10.60 -3.77
CA ILE A 61 9.51 11.24 -3.07
C ILE A 61 10.57 11.70 -4.07
N VAL A 62 10.94 10.83 -5.02
CA VAL A 62 11.99 11.13 -6.01
C VAL A 62 11.56 12.26 -6.94
N SER A 63 10.35 12.18 -7.51
CA SER A 63 9.83 13.19 -8.45
C SER A 63 9.71 14.57 -7.80
N ASN A 64 9.14 14.65 -6.60
CA ASN A 64 9.02 15.92 -5.89
C ASN A 64 10.38 16.43 -5.40
N GLY A 65 11.25 15.55 -4.89
CA GLY A 65 12.58 15.91 -4.40
C GLY A 65 13.48 16.52 -5.47
N LEU A 66 13.52 15.90 -6.67
CA LEU A 66 14.29 16.43 -7.80
C LEU A 66 13.76 17.80 -8.27
N GLY A 67 12.44 18.00 -8.23
CA GLY A 67 11.81 19.25 -8.66
C GLY A 67 11.88 20.40 -7.64
N ILE A 68 12.23 20.16 -6.37
CA ILE A 68 12.33 21.22 -5.35
C ILE A 68 13.39 22.26 -5.72
N VAL A 69 14.56 21.82 -6.21
CA VAL A 69 15.67 22.74 -6.53
C VAL A 69 15.30 23.66 -7.69
N ASP A 70 14.71 23.12 -8.75
CA ASP A 70 14.25 23.87 -9.91
C ASP A 70 13.15 24.88 -9.57
N ARG A 71 12.16 24.46 -8.75
CA ARG A 71 11.07 25.32 -8.28
C ARG A 71 11.53 26.45 -7.36
N PHE A 72 12.55 26.18 -6.55
CA PHE A 72 13.16 27.17 -5.69
C PHE A 72 13.92 28.23 -6.50
N MET A 73 14.70 27.81 -7.50
CA MET A 73 15.45 28.72 -8.39
C MET A 73 14.52 29.53 -9.31
N SER A 74 13.36 28.99 -9.68
CA SER A 74 12.34 29.68 -10.48
C SER A 74 11.40 30.58 -9.64
N PHE A 75 11.66 30.76 -8.34
CA PHE A 75 10.82 31.53 -7.40
C PHE A 75 9.34 31.09 -7.37
N ASN A 76 9.06 29.85 -7.74
CA ASN A 76 7.73 29.28 -7.69
C ASN A 76 7.45 28.75 -6.28
N PHE A 77 7.10 29.66 -5.36
CA PHE A 77 6.83 29.32 -3.96
C PHE A 77 5.69 28.33 -3.81
N THR A 78 4.62 28.49 -4.59
CA THR A 78 3.46 27.58 -4.56
C THR A 78 3.86 26.16 -4.96
N GLY A 79 4.57 26.00 -6.08
CA GLY A 79 5.07 24.70 -6.53
C GLY A 79 6.08 24.11 -5.55
N SER A 80 6.95 24.93 -4.95
CA SER A 80 7.90 24.47 -3.93
C SER A 80 7.19 23.94 -2.68
N LEU A 81 6.13 24.60 -2.22
CA LEU A 81 5.30 24.12 -1.12
C LEU A 81 4.62 22.80 -1.46
N VAL A 82 3.99 22.70 -2.64
CA VAL A 82 3.35 21.46 -3.11
C VAL A 82 4.37 20.33 -3.19
N ALA A 83 5.60 20.60 -3.64
CA ALA A 83 6.66 19.60 -3.71
C ALA A 83 7.13 19.14 -2.32
N ILE A 84 7.23 20.04 -1.34
CA ILE A 84 7.53 19.67 0.06
C ILE A 84 6.43 18.76 0.61
N TYR A 85 5.16 19.12 0.42
CA TYR A 85 4.04 18.26 0.81
C TYR A 85 4.07 16.91 0.07
N GLY A 86 4.40 16.89 -1.22
CA GLY A 86 4.56 15.68 -2.01
C GLY A 86 5.64 14.75 -1.45
N CYS A 87 6.79 15.29 -1.02
CA CYS A 87 7.81 14.51 -0.34
C CYS A 87 7.33 13.96 1.01
N LEU A 88 6.66 14.78 1.83
CA LEU A 88 6.13 14.36 3.14
C LEU A 88 5.08 13.25 3.00
N PHE A 89 4.13 13.43 2.09
CA PHE A 89 3.12 12.40 1.81
C PHE A 89 3.74 11.16 1.18
N GLY A 90 4.71 11.30 0.27
CA GLY A 90 5.43 10.17 -0.30
C GLY A 90 6.15 9.33 0.76
N ILE A 91 6.81 9.97 1.74
CA ILE A 91 7.41 9.28 2.90
C ILE A 91 6.32 8.57 3.71
N MET A 92 5.21 9.25 4.00
CA MET A 92 4.11 8.66 4.75
C MET A 92 3.51 7.43 4.04
N ILE A 93 3.28 7.50 2.73
CA ILE A 93 2.79 6.37 1.91
C ILE A 93 3.78 5.22 1.92
N THR A 94 5.06 5.52 1.75
CA THR A 94 6.12 4.50 1.73
C THR A 94 6.22 3.77 3.07
N LEU A 95 6.08 4.50 4.18
CA LEU A 95 6.02 3.90 5.52
C LEU A 95 4.76 3.07 5.72
N LEU A 96 3.62 3.58 5.24
CA LEU A 96 2.33 2.90 5.41
C LEU A 96 2.27 1.59 4.62
N GLU A 97 2.79 1.58 3.39
CA GLU A 97 2.72 0.43 2.47
C GLU A 97 3.97 -0.45 2.50
N MET A 98 4.87 -0.23 3.48
CA MET A 98 6.07 -1.03 3.62
C MET A 98 5.70 -2.52 3.75
N PRO A 99 6.20 -3.41 2.86
CA PRO A 99 5.88 -4.83 2.93
C PRO A 99 6.28 -5.46 4.28
N SER A 100 5.47 -6.41 4.76
CA SER A 100 5.61 -7.11 6.06
C SER A 100 7.00 -7.68 6.31
N ILE A 101 7.69 -8.12 5.25
CA ILE A 101 9.09 -8.60 5.26
C ILE A 101 10.07 -7.60 5.89
N TYR A 102 9.76 -6.30 5.88
CA TYR A 102 10.60 -5.23 6.43
C TYR A 102 10.07 -4.64 7.75
N CYS A 103 8.94 -5.14 8.28
CA CYS A 103 8.16 -4.54 9.37
C CYS A 103 8.83 -4.67 10.76
N CYS A 104 9.77 -5.60 10.93
CA CYS A 104 10.38 -5.93 12.24
C CYS A 104 11.17 -4.77 12.91
N LYS A 105 11.32 -3.61 12.25
CA LYS A 105 12.04 -2.42 12.77
C LYS A 105 11.18 -1.17 12.99
N SER A 106 9.90 -1.14 12.59
CA SER A 106 9.09 0.10 12.55
C SER A 106 7.83 0.07 13.43
N GLY A 107 7.94 -0.40 14.68
CA GLY A 107 6.78 -0.51 15.59
C GLY A 107 6.11 0.82 15.93
N ASN A 108 6.86 1.92 16.02
CA ASN A 108 6.33 3.20 16.51
C ASN A 108 5.56 4.00 15.45
N ALA A 109 5.96 3.95 14.18
CA ALA A 109 5.34 4.75 13.13
C ALA A 109 3.95 4.21 12.73
N HIS A 110 3.83 2.89 12.57
CA HIS A 110 2.55 2.24 12.30
C HIS A 110 1.54 2.46 13.45
N ALA A 111 2.01 2.41 14.71
CA ALA A 111 1.17 2.65 15.87
C ALA A 111 0.63 4.11 15.91
N SER A 112 1.47 5.10 15.63
CA SER A 112 1.05 6.50 15.58
C SER A 112 0.08 6.78 14.44
N ILE A 113 0.34 6.26 13.23
CA ILE A 113 -0.56 6.42 12.08
C ILE A 113 -1.91 5.77 12.38
N ARG A 114 -1.91 4.59 13.02
CA ARG A 114 -3.13 3.90 13.47
C ARG A 114 -3.93 4.74 14.47
N TYR A 115 -3.25 5.38 15.41
CA TYR A 115 -3.91 6.22 16.43
C TYR A 115 -4.57 7.46 15.83
N TYR A 116 -3.86 8.21 14.97
CA TYR A 116 -4.36 9.47 14.42
C TYR A 116 -5.21 9.30 13.15
N CYS A 117 -4.96 8.28 12.35
CA CYS A 117 -5.54 8.12 11.01
C CYS A 117 -6.19 6.75 10.85
N ARG A 118 -7.19 6.44 11.68
CA ARG A 118 -7.92 5.17 11.65
C ARG A 118 -8.52 4.82 10.28
N PHE A 119 -8.90 5.83 9.48
CA PHE A 119 -9.46 5.55 8.14
C PHE A 119 -8.42 4.97 7.16
N LEU A 120 -7.11 5.21 7.38
CA LEU A 120 -6.02 4.67 6.56
C LEU A 120 -5.77 3.18 6.84
N GLU A 121 -6.42 2.58 7.83
CA GLU A 121 -6.40 1.11 7.98
C GLU A 121 -7.24 0.42 6.90
N TYR A 122 -8.26 1.10 6.39
CA TYR A 122 -9.13 0.54 5.36
C TYR A 122 -8.50 0.71 3.98
N THR A 123 -8.56 -0.35 3.15
CA THR A 123 -8.08 -0.32 1.76
C THR A 123 -8.73 0.79 0.94
N TRP A 124 -10.03 1.06 1.14
CA TRP A 124 -10.70 2.17 0.45
C TRP A 124 -10.22 3.54 0.95
N GLY A 125 -9.94 3.68 2.25
CA GLY A 125 -9.46 4.94 2.83
C GLY A 125 -8.05 5.30 2.35
N ARG A 126 -7.18 4.30 2.23
CA ARG A 126 -5.86 4.42 1.57
C ARG A 126 -5.99 4.80 0.11
N GLY A 127 -6.94 4.18 -0.61
CA GLY A 127 -7.22 4.53 -1.99
C GLY A 127 -7.66 5.98 -2.18
N VAL A 128 -8.54 6.50 -1.31
CA VAL A 128 -8.93 7.92 -1.29
C VAL A 128 -7.71 8.81 -1.06
N PHE A 129 -6.85 8.43 -0.12
CA PHE A 129 -5.64 9.17 0.16
C PHE A 129 -4.66 9.20 -1.04
N PHE A 130 -4.43 8.07 -1.70
CA PHE A 130 -3.59 8.00 -2.91
C PHE A 130 -4.15 8.83 -4.06
N PHE A 131 -5.47 8.78 -4.27
CA PHE A 131 -6.14 9.57 -5.28
C PHE A 131 -5.97 11.08 -5.02
N PHE A 132 -6.17 11.50 -3.76
CA PHE A 132 -5.99 12.88 -3.35
C PHE A 132 -4.55 13.37 -3.59
N VAL A 133 -3.54 12.66 -3.07
CA VAL A 133 -2.14 13.08 -3.21
C VAL A 133 -1.69 13.02 -4.68
N GLY A 134 -2.13 12.01 -5.44
CA GLY A 134 -1.88 11.92 -6.87
C GLY A 134 -2.45 13.12 -7.65
N SER A 135 -3.69 13.53 -7.33
CA SER A 135 -4.33 14.69 -7.97
C SER A 135 -3.61 16.01 -7.65
N LEU A 136 -3.11 16.18 -6.41
CA LEU A 136 -2.29 17.32 -6.04
C LEU A 136 -0.99 17.37 -6.85
N GLN A 137 -0.35 16.21 -7.08
CA GLN A 137 0.91 16.15 -7.82
C GLN A 137 0.74 16.54 -9.30
N VAL A 138 -0.34 16.09 -9.96
CA VAL A 138 -0.63 16.40 -11.37
C VAL A 138 -0.82 17.90 -11.63
N THR A 139 -1.11 18.69 -10.59
CA THR A 139 -1.22 20.16 -10.72
C THR A 139 0.10 20.81 -11.14
N ASN A 140 1.24 20.14 -10.98
CA ASN A 140 2.53 20.62 -11.46
C ASN A 140 2.73 20.37 -12.96
N PHE A 141 3.26 21.34 -13.70
CA PHE A 141 3.47 21.25 -15.16
C PHE A 141 4.71 20.43 -15.60
N ASN A 142 5.08 19.40 -14.84
CA ASN A 142 6.18 18.52 -15.19
C ASN A 142 5.66 17.17 -15.66
N MET A 143 6.25 16.64 -16.73
CA MET A 143 5.85 15.33 -17.27
C MET A 143 6.02 14.20 -16.25
N LEU A 144 7.10 14.22 -15.46
CA LEU A 144 7.34 13.22 -14.41
C LEU A 144 6.25 13.24 -13.33
N ASP A 145 5.80 14.44 -12.94
CA ASP A 145 4.73 14.61 -11.94
C ASP A 145 3.38 14.14 -12.47
N TRP A 146 3.11 14.34 -13.76
CA TRP A 146 1.90 13.83 -14.40
C TRP A 146 1.87 12.30 -14.46
N VAL A 147 3.00 11.68 -14.80
CA VAL A 147 3.11 10.22 -14.86
C VAL A 147 2.96 9.62 -13.46
N VAL A 148 3.70 10.11 -12.48
CA VAL A 148 3.65 9.59 -11.10
C VAL A 148 2.29 9.88 -10.46
N GLY A 149 1.78 11.10 -10.58
CA GLY A 149 0.48 11.49 -10.04
C GLY A 149 -0.68 10.74 -10.71
N GLY A 150 -0.62 10.55 -12.03
CA GLY A 150 -1.58 9.75 -12.79
C GLY A 150 -1.60 8.28 -12.36
N PHE A 151 -0.42 7.68 -12.18
CA PHE A 151 -0.30 6.33 -11.63
C PHE A 151 -0.93 6.23 -10.23
N MET A 152 -0.65 7.19 -9.35
CA MET A 152 -1.22 7.21 -7.99
C MET A 152 -2.73 7.36 -7.98
N MET A 153 -3.30 8.16 -8.87
CA MET A 153 -4.76 8.26 -9.02
C MET A 153 -5.38 6.94 -9.49
N PHE A 154 -4.74 6.24 -10.42
CA PHE A 154 -5.22 4.93 -10.89
C PHE A 154 -5.17 3.86 -9.78
N VAL A 155 -4.05 3.78 -9.06
CA VAL A 155 -3.90 2.88 -7.90
C VAL A 155 -4.92 3.23 -6.81
N GLY A 156 -5.10 4.53 -6.53
CA GLY A 156 -6.10 5.00 -5.57
C GLY A 156 -7.52 4.62 -5.94
N PHE A 157 -7.91 4.85 -7.20
CA PHE A 157 -9.25 4.52 -7.70
C PHE A 157 -9.54 3.02 -7.65
N THR A 158 -8.58 2.19 -8.06
CA THR A 158 -8.74 0.72 -8.01
C THR A 158 -8.83 0.21 -6.57
N ALA A 159 -8.04 0.76 -5.65
CA ALA A 159 -8.10 0.43 -4.22
C ALA A 159 -9.44 0.86 -3.57
N ILE A 160 -10.01 1.99 -3.99
CA ILE A 160 -11.34 2.44 -3.54
C ILE A 160 -12.42 1.42 -3.93
N ILE A 161 -12.47 1.00 -5.20
CA ILE A 161 -13.46 0.03 -5.70
C ILE A 161 -13.28 -1.31 -4.99
N ALA A 162 -12.04 -1.82 -4.93
CA ALA A 162 -11.73 -3.09 -4.29
C ALA A 162 -12.07 -3.06 -2.78
N GLY A 163 -11.75 -1.96 -2.10
CA GLY A 163 -12.05 -1.79 -0.67
C GLY A 163 -13.55 -1.69 -0.38
N MET A 164 -14.34 -1.04 -1.23
CA MET A 164 -15.80 -1.01 -1.10
C MET A 164 -16.42 -2.39 -1.33
N ALA A 165 -15.95 -3.12 -2.35
CA ALA A 165 -16.40 -4.49 -2.62
C ALA A 165 -16.08 -5.42 -1.43
N ALA A 166 -14.84 -5.37 -0.92
CA ALA A 166 -14.43 -6.13 0.26
C ALA A 166 -15.27 -5.80 1.51
N ALA A 167 -15.56 -4.51 1.76
CA ALA A 167 -16.38 -4.09 2.90
C ALA A 167 -17.82 -4.63 2.82
N LYS A 168 -18.43 -4.57 1.63
CA LYS A 168 -19.77 -5.16 1.38
C LYS A 168 -19.75 -6.66 1.65
N ASN A 169 -18.75 -7.34 1.12
CA ASN A 169 -18.55 -8.77 1.20
C ASN A 169 -18.35 -9.26 2.64
N LEU A 170 -17.53 -8.54 3.42
CA LEU A 170 -17.35 -8.77 4.85
C LEU A 170 -18.64 -8.60 5.64
N ARG A 171 -19.43 -7.57 5.32
CA ARG A 171 -20.73 -7.36 5.97
C ARG A 171 -21.68 -8.53 5.74
N LEU A 172 -21.75 -9.05 4.51
CA LEU A 172 -22.57 -10.23 4.19
C LEU A 172 -22.06 -11.48 4.93
N LEU A 173 -20.73 -11.66 4.97
CA LEU A 173 -20.12 -12.80 5.63
C LEU A 173 -20.43 -12.81 7.12
N ARG A 174 -20.34 -11.66 7.79
CA ARG A 174 -20.69 -11.51 9.19
C ARG A 174 -22.13 -11.92 9.48
N PHE A 175 -23.09 -11.45 8.67
CA PHE A 175 -24.50 -11.81 8.85
C PHE A 175 -24.81 -13.30 8.61
N SER A 176 -23.94 -14.01 7.90
CA SER A 176 -24.07 -15.45 7.69
C SER A 176 -23.68 -16.30 8.91
N ILE A 177 -23.07 -15.69 9.92
CA ILE A 177 -22.54 -16.33 11.13
C ILE A 177 -23.43 -15.94 12.30
N LYS A 178 -24.16 -16.91 12.86
CA LYS A 178 -25.27 -16.62 13.79
C LYS A 178 -24.87 -16.55 15.26
N SER A 179 -23.79 -17.23 15.64
CA SER A 179 -23.31 -17.29 17.01
C SER A 179 -21.81 -17.56 17.04
N GLU A 180 -21.19 -17.37 18.21
CA GLU A 180 -19.78 -17.72 18.44
C GLU A 180 -19.52 -19.22 18.23
N GLU A 181 -20.48 -20.08 18.60
CA GLU A 181 -20.41 -21.53 18.36
C GLU A 181 -20.44 -21.86 16.86
N ASP A 182 -21.30 -21.18 16.09
CA ASP A 182 -21.39 -21.32 14.62
C ASP A 182 -20.11 -20.83 13.96
N LEU A 183 -19.55 -19.71 14.43
CA LEU A 183 -18.26 -19.20 14.00
C LEU A 183 -17.15 -20.24 14.21
N LYS A 184 -17.01 -20.75 15.44
CA LYS A 184 -15.96 -21.72 15.79
C LYS A 184 -16.11 -23.02 15.02
N LYS A 185 -17.35 -23.52 14.88
CA LYS A 185 -17.64 -24.72 14.08
C LYS A 185 -17.26 -24.54 12.61
N LYS A 186 -17.64 -23.42 11.99
CA LYS A 186 -17.26 -23.14 10.61
C LYS A 186 -15.75 -22.96 10.49
N TRP A 187 -15.10 -22.28 11.44
CA TRP A 187 -13.64 -22.16 11.45
C TRP A 187 -12.95 -23.53 11.41
N ASP A 188 -13.29 -24.40 12.35
CA ASP A 188 -12.70 -25.74 12.48
C ASP A 188 -13.01 -26.65 11.28
N GLN A 189 -14.05 -26.35 10.50
CA GLN A 189 -14.37 -27.05 9.26
C GLN A 189 -13.44 -26.66 8.10
N TYR A 190 -12.97 -25.40 8.05
CA TYR A 190 -12.19 -24.86 6.93
C TYR A 190 -10.69 -24.77 7.20
N ASP A 191 -10.27 -24.69 8.47
CA ASP A 191 -8.87 -24.84 8.91
C ASP A 191 -8.47 -26.33 8.82
N ALA A 192 -8.30 -26.81 7.59
CA ALA A 192 -8.17 -28.23 7.29
C ALA A 192 -6.79 -28.81 7.65
N ASP A 193 -5.77 -27.96 7.68
CA ASP A 193 -4.42 -28.33 8.10
C ASP A 193 -4.19 -28.13 9.61
N GLY A 194 -5.13 -27.49 10.32
CA GLY A 194 -5.12 -27.29 11.76
C GLY A 194 -3.97 -26.38 12.21
N ASN A 195 -3.48 -25.52 11.33
CA ASN A 195 -2.36 -24.63 11.62
C ASN A 195 -2.80 -23.41 12.48
N GLY A 196 -4.11 -23.20 12.66
CA GLY A 196 -4.70 -22.10 13.42
C GLY A 196 -4.85 -20.78 12.65
N ALA A 197 -4.58 -20.79 11.34
CA ALA A 197 -4.57 -19.66 10.42
C ALA A 197 -5.16 -20.05 9.05
N MET A 198 -6.15 -19.29 8.60
CA MET A 198 -6.80 -19.55 7.33
C MET A 198 -6.02 -18.91 6.17
N ASP A 199 -5.79 -19.66 5.09
CA ASP A 199 -5.22 -19.10 3.86
C ASP A 199 -6.31 -18.49 2.94
N VAL A 200 -5.90 -17.85 1.84
CA VAL A 200 -6.82 -17.21 0.89
C VAL A 200 -7.77 -18.22 0.22
N LYS A 201 -7.36 -19.48 0.03
CA LYS A 201 -8.15 -20.54 -0.59
C LYS A 201 -9.19 -21.09 0.37
N GLU A 202 -8.82 -21.28 1.63
CA GLU A 202 -9.72 -21.70 2.70
C GLU A 202 -10.77 -20.62 2.98
N LEU A 203 -10.36 -19.34 3.04
CA LEU A 203 -11.31 -18.22 3.14
C LEU A 203 -12.25 -18.18 1.94
N SER A 204 -11.75 -18.45 0.73
CA SER A 204 -12.58 -18.55 -0.48
C SER A 204 -13.64 -19.66 -0.37
N ALA A 205 -13.26 -20.82 0.16
CA ALA A 205 -14.18 -21.93 0.38
C ALA A 205 -15.24 -21.58 1.44
N PHE A 206 -14.83 -20.99 2.56
CA PHE A 206 -15.70 -20.52 3.65
C PHE A 206 -16.74 -19.50 3.17
N VAL A 207 -16.28 -18.51 2.40
CA VAL A 207 -17.11 -17.46 1.80
C VAL A 207 -18.15 -18.05 0.85
N ARG A 208 -17.73 -18.99 0.00
CA ARG A 208 -18.61 -19.63 -0.99
C ARG A 208 -19.69 -20.49 -0.33
N ASP A 209 -19.33 -21.23 0.71
CA ASP A 209 -20.28 -22.04 1.50
C ASP A 209 -21.31 -21.18 2.23
N SER A 210 -20.89 -19.98 2.65
CA SER A 210 -21.79 -18.97 3.21
C SER A 210 -22.73 -18.33 2.16
N GLY A 211 -22.72 -18.80 0.91
CA GLY A 211 -23.61 -18.35 -0.18
C GLY A 211 -23.18 -17.05 -0.84
N ILE A 212 -21.95 -16.58 -0.60
CA ILE A 212 -21.45 -15.31 -1.12
C ILE A 212 -20.49 -15.60 -2.27
N ASN A 213 -20.83 -15.12 -3.45
CA ASN A 213 -19.97 -15.24 -4.62
C ASN A 213 -19.03 -14.04 -4.69
N MET A 214 -17.73 -14.30 -4.55
CA MET A 214 -16.68 -13.29 -4.67
C MET A 214 -15.71 -13.70 -5.78
N THR A 215 -15.19 -12.73 -6.51
CA THR A 215 -14.07 -12.91 -7.43
C THR A 215 -12.76 -13.08 -6.66
N THR A 216 -11.74 -13.66 -7.27
CA THR A 216 -10.42 -13.85 -6.65
C THR A 216 -9.83 -12.55 -6.08
N ASN A 217 -10.02 -11.43 -6.78
CA ASN A 217 -9.54 -10.11 -6.33
C ASN A 217 -10.32 -9.59 -5.13
N GLU A 218 -11.61 -9.86 -5.05
CA GLU A 218 -12.45 -9.47 -3.91
C GLU A 218 -12.08 -10.30 -2.68
N ILE A 219 -11.84 -11.60 -2.82
CA ILE A 219 -11.40 -12.47 -1.72
C ILE A 219 -10.05 -12.02 -1.19
N ALA A 220 -9.09 -11.74 -2.08
CA ALA A 220 -7.79 -11.20 -1.70
C ALA A 220 -7.94 -9.87 -0.93
N SER A 221 -8.85 -8.99 -1.35
CA SER A 221 -9.09 -7.70 -0.68
C SER A 221 -9.79 -7.88 0.68
N THR A 222 -10.70 -8.84 0.77
CA THR A 222 -11.35 -9.26 2.02
C THR A 222 -10.31 -9.81 3.00
N TYR A 223 -9.42 -10.68 2.54
CA TYR A 223 -8.31 -11.23 3.32
C TYR A 223 -7.44 -10.13 3.92
N MET A 224 -6.95 -9.20 3.08
CA MET A 224 -6.16 -8.05 3.54
C MET A 224 -6.85 -7.17 4.59
N THR A 225 -8.18 -7.17 4.60
CA THR A 225 -8.96 -6.33 5.51
C THR A 225 -9.12 -7.01 6.89
N LEU A 226 -9.14 -8.34 6.89
CA LEU A 226 -9.24 -9.20 8.07
C LEU A 226 -7.88 -9.39 8.77
N ASP A 227 -6.82 -9.59 7.99
CA ASP A 227 -5.44 -9.66 8.48
C ASP A 227 -5.01 -8.26 9.01
N LYS A 228 -4.96 -8.11 10.34
CA LYS A 228 -4.72 -6.82 11.03
C LYS A 228 -3.27 -6.65 11.47
N ASN A 229 -2.59 -7.76 11.73
CA ASN A 229 -1.18 -7.78 12.10
C ASN A 229 -0.27 -7.76 10.85
N PHE A 230 -0.84 -8.03 9.67
CA PHE A 230 -0.17 -8.03 8.38
C PHE A 230 0.96 -9.07 8.26
N ASP A 231 0.78 -10.23 8.89
CA ASP A 231 1.72 -11.34 8.79
C ASP A 231 1.36 -12.35 7.68
N ASP A 232 0.39 -12.00 6.84
CA ASP A 232 -0.16 -12.84 5.77
C ASP A 232 -0.75 -14.17 6.31
N GLN A 233 -1.13 -14.22 7.59
CA GLN A 233 -1.83 -15.33 8.23
C GLN A 233 -3.07 -14.82 8.97
N LEU A 234 -4.24 -15.11 8.42
CA LEU A 234 -5.50 -14.80 9.07
C LEU A 234 -5.76 -15.75 10.23
N THR A 235 -5.46 -15.34 11.45
CA THR A 235 -5.67 -16.15 12.65
C THR A 235 -7.13 -16.15 13.12
N TYR A 236 -7.52 -17.18 13.88
CA TYR A 236 -8.87 -17.23 14.49
C TYR A 236 -9.16 -15.99 15.34
N GLU A 237 -8.18 -15.53 16.11
CA GLU A 237 -8.33 -14.36 16.98
C GLU A 237 -8.62 -13.10 16.19
N GLU A 238 -7.93 -12.87 15.07
CA GLU A 238 -8.19 -11.72 14.20
C GLU A 238 -9.59 -11.77 13.58
N PHE A 239 -10.00 -12.96 13.12
CA PHE A 239 -11.33 -13.14 12.55
C PHE A 239 -12.44 -12.98 13.61
N TYR A 240 -12.25 -13.53 14.81
CA TYR A 240 -13.17 -13.41 15.93
C TYR A 240 -13.33 -11.95 16.37
N MET A 241 -12.20 -11.25 16.55
CA MET A 241 -12.20 -9.83 16.91
C MET A 241 -12.88 -8.99 15.84
N TRP A 242 -12.64 -9.26 14.56
CA TRP A 242 -13.36 -8.61 13.46
C TRP A 242 -14.88 -8.86 13.55
N TRP A 243 -15.32 -10.11 13.69
CA TRP A 243 -16.74 -10.48 13.75
C TRP A 243 -17.45 -9.80 14.93
N LYS A 244 -16.80 -9.74 16.09
CA LYS A 244 -17.29 -9.12 17.33
C LYS A 244 -17.31 -7.59 17.31
N SER A 245 -16.32 -6.95 16.68
CA SER A 245 -16.06 -5.49 16.76
C SER A 245 -17.18 -4.57 16.26
N HIS A 246 -18.25 -5.09 15.67
CA HIS A 246 -19.33 -4.29 15.08
C HIS A 246 -20.69 -4.54 15.77
N ASP A 247 -20.69 -5.13 16.97
CA ASP A 247 -21.88 -5.18 17.84
C ASP A 247 -22.12 -3.90 18.66
N ASP A 248 -21.19 -2.95 18.68
CA ASP A 248 -21.28 -1.76 19.55
C ASP A 248 -21.81 -0.48 18.86
N GLY A 249 -22.73 -0.61 17.89
CA GLY A 249 -23.24 0.58 17.20
C GLY A 249 -24.50 0.39 16.38
N HIS A 250 -25.65 0.40 17.06
CA HIS A 250 -27.04 0.45 16.56
C HIS A 250 -27.61 -0.84 15.93
N GLY A 251 -28.49 -1.52 16.69
CA GLY A 251 -29.38 -2.54 16.12
C GLY A 251 -30.13 -3.47 17.08
N GLY A 252 -29.93 -3.39 18.40
CA GLY A 252 -30.68 -4.16 19.38
C GLY A 252 -31.98 -3.49 19.82
N ASN A 253 -32.98 -3.44 18.93
CA ASN A 253 -34.40 -3.40 19.29
C ASN A 253 -35.23 -3.78 18.06
N GLU A 254 -36.29 -4.57 18.29
CA GLU A 254 -37.19 -5.18 17.32
C GLU A 254 -36.64 -6.42 16.60
N TYR A 255 -36.83 -7.60 17.23
CA TYR A 255 -37.68 -8.67 16.69
C TYR A 255 -38.10 -9.60 17.85
N SER A 256 -39.04 -9.13 18.65
CA SER A 256 -39.90 -9.98 19.49
C SER A 256 -41.35 -9.61 19.17
N VAL A 257 -41.96 -10.33 18.24
CA VAL A 257 -43.40 -10.60 18.23
C VAL A 257 -43.57 -12.08 17.92
#